data_AF-A0A0C3QP89-F1
#
_entry.id   AF-A0A0C3QP89-F1
#
_cell.length_a   1.000
_cell.length_b   1.000
_cell.length_c   1.000
_cell.angle_alpha   90.00
_cell.angle_beta   90.00
_cell.angle_gamma   90.00
#
_symmetry.space_group_name_H-M   'P 1'
#
loop_
_entity.id
_entity.type
_entity.pdbx_description
1 polymer ?
#
loop_
_entity_poly.entity_id
_entity_poly.type
_entity_poly.pdbx_seq_one_letter_code
_entity_poly.pdbx_strand_id
1 'polypeptide(L)'
;GFTVLDNLYALNGTMYIVSDKPSLFPEVRMMTSSGAKIESGPDTEGRLEPTDKDLRIIPVKQAKELFGQQAGSVNGVSFMNSDNPQYITHYYHFSAELLFGLWRTYTSLDADIQSNGATILPPPSRFIFTHTTHEHWRDYASMNQWIFHAAFPSASLEFQGDWEDRANMEMGWVYDRVVLADRAAVTRSKAWYETWRFANPGAGWWWTPIRRNVLKFASAGKKSGARDEAQKQGKPVVTYVSRQGWGRRMLKQEDHEVLVSELKRLEQEEGYELNIVHMEELTREEQLVLAGKTDILMGVHGNGLTALLWMEPKPHSTVMEFFCPGGFARDYEWTANRLGISHYGFWGNRYFSSPDLPPRAYPEGFQGNEIPLDGEAVANLVVHQLSLNDEADD
;
A
#
# COMPACT_ATOMS: atom_id res chain seq x y z
N GLY A 1 -0.20 0.46 16.09
CA GLY A 1 -1.52 0.32 15.47
C GLY A 1 -1.66 -0.88 14.55
N PHE A 2 -0.76 -1.87 14.54
CA PHE A 2 -0.99 -3.13 13.82
C PHE A 2 -0.90 -4.29 14.81
N THR A 3 -1.98 -5.07 14.94
CA THR A 3 -2.05 -6.11 15.98
C THR A 3 -2.87 -7.30 15.48
N VAL A 4 -2.39 -8.53 15.68
CA VAL A 4 -3.20 -9.74 15.51
C VAL A 4 -3.75 -10.15 16.88
N LEU A 5 -5.06 -10.33 16.96
CA LEU A 5 -5.76 -10.75 18.17
C LEU A 5 -6.65 -11.94 17.83
N ASP A 6 -6.56 -13.01 18.62
CA ASP A 6 -7.49 -14.14 18.54
C ASP A 6 -8.55 -14.00 19.66
N ASN A 7 -9.80 -14.32 19.34
CA ASN A 7 -10.94 -14.20 20.26
C ASN A 7 -11.13 -12.78 20.79
N LEU A 8 -11.18 -11.79 19.90
CA LEU A 8 -11.49 -10.41 20.28
C LEU A 8 -12.98 -10.29 20.59
N TYR A 9 -13.32 -9.81 21.78
CA TYR A 9 -14.72 -9.61 22.17
C TYR A 9 -15.17 -8.19 21.82
N ALA A 10 -16.45 -8.00 21.52
CA ALA A 10 -17.06 -6.68 21.35
C ALA A 10 -18.44 -6.62 22.03
N LEU A 11 -18.74 -5.49 22.67
CA LEU A 11 -20.05 -5.20 23.27
C LEU A 11 -20.28 -3.69 23.29
N ASN A 12 -21.46 -3.26 22.84
CA ASN A 12 -21.87 -1.85 22.83
C ASN A 12 -20.86 -0.92 22.13
N GLY A 13 -20.24 -1.41 21.05
CA GLY A 13 -19.27 -0.67 20.26
C GLY A 13 -17.84 -0.65 20.83
N THR A 14 -17.62 -1.24 22.00
CA THR A 14 -16.30 -1.34 22.65
C THR A 14 -15.67 -2.69 22.38
N MET A 15 -14.37 -2.71 22.06
CA MET A 15 -13.57 -3.93 21.95
C MET A 15 -12.99 -4.36 23.30
N TYR A 16 -12.87 -5.66 23.53
CA TYR A 16 -12.38 -6.23 24.77
C TYR A 16 -11.36 -7.34 24.51
N ILE A 17 -10.16 -7.17 25.05
CA ILE A 17 -9.17 -8.24 25.18
C ILE A 17 -9.37 -8.87 26.55
N VAL A 18 -9.65 -10.18 26.59
CA VAL A 18 -9.88 -10.91 27.83
C VAL A 18 -8.58 -11.61 28.24
N SER A 19 -7.95 -11.16 29.32
CA SER A 19 -6.71 -11.76 29.83
C SER A 19 -6.48 -11.41 31.30
N ASP A 20 -6.07 -12.41 32.09
CA ASP A 20 -5.57 -12.20 33.46
C ASP A 20 -4.10 -11.74 33.50
N LYS A 21 -3.48 -11.56 32.32
CA LYS A 21 -2.09 -11.09 32.13
C LYS A 21 -2.06 -9.91 31.16
N PRO A 22 -2.57 -8.72 31.56
CA PRO A 22 -2.67 -7.55 30.67
C PRO A 22 -1.30 -7.06 30.18
N SER A 23 -0.22 -7.27 30.95
CA SER A 23 1.14 -6.86 30.58
C SER A 23 1.74 -7.61 29.38
N LEU A 24 1.10 -8.68 28.90
CA LEU A 24 1.52 -9.37 27.67
C LEU A 24 1.08 -8.65 26.39
N PHE A 25 0.18 -7.67 26.51
CA PHE A 25 -0.32 -6.90 25.38
C PHE A 25 0.40 -5.55 25.33
N PRO A 26 0.57 -4.96 24.13
CA PRO A 26 0.93 -3.56 24.01
C PRO A 26 -0.06 -2.68 24.77
N GLU A 27 0.36 -1.47 25.13
CA GLU A 27 -0.57 -0.47 25.66
C GLU A 27 -1.71 -0.22 24.64
N VAL A 28 -2.93 0.05 25.14
CA VAL A 28 -4.11 0.25 24.29
C VAL A 28 -3.88 1.35 23.25
N ARG A 29 -3.24 2.45 23.63
CA ARG A 29 -2.85 3.55 22.74
C ARG A 29 -1.89 3.15 21.62
N MET A 30 -1.18 2.05 21.78
CA MET A 30 -0.30 1.49 20.74
C MET A 30 -1.04 0.54 19.80
N MET A 31 -2.27 0.12 20.14
CA MET A 31 -3.10 -0.76 19.32
C MET A 31 -4.17 0.00 18.54
N THR A 32 -4.87 0.95 19.17
CA THR A 32 -6.01 1.69 18.60
C THR A 32 -6.02 3.17 18.99
N SER A 33 -6.96 3.92 18.41
CA SER A 33 -7.27 5.31 18.71
C SER A 33 -8.79 5.51 18.88
N SER A 34 -9.20 6.75 19.12
CA SER A 34 -10.60 7.20 19.17
C SER A 34 -11.29 7.29 17.79
N GLY A 35 -10.55 7.07 16.69
CA GLY A 35 -11.05 7.28 15.32
C GLY A 35 -11.19 8.75 14.92
N ALA A 36 -10.67 9.69 15.70
CA ALA A 36 -10.65 11.12 15.37
C ALA A 36 -9.69 11.44 14.20
N LYS A 37 -9.92 12.58 13.53
CA LYS A 37 -9.04 13.06 12.44
C LYS A 37 -7.66 13.43 12.97
N ILE A 38 -6.63 13.08 12.20
CA ILE A 38 -5.24 13.46 12.46
C ILE A 38 -5.02 14.86 11.89
N GLU A 39 -5.18 15.86 12.74
CA GLU A 39 -5.03 17.28 12.39
C GLU A 39 -4.05 17.95 13.33
N SER A 40 -3.16 18.81 12.82
CA SER A 40 -2.25 19.59 13.65
C SER A 40 -3.00 20.62 14.50
N GLY A 41 -2.71 20.69 15.79
CA GLY A 41 -3.32 21.64 16.72
C GLY A 41 -2.85 21.47 18.17
N PRO A 42 -3.27 22.36 19.08
CA PRO A 42 -2.80 22.38 20.47
C PRO A 42 -3.19 21.14 21.31
N ASP A 43 -4.13 20.32 20.83
CA ASP A 43 -4.55 19.05 21.48
C ASP A 43 -4.79 17.94 20.45
N THR A 44 -3.82 17.74 19.53
CA THR A 44 -3.91 16.60 18.59
C THR A 44 -3.80 15.28 19.31
N GLU A 45 -2.85 15.14 20.25
CA GLU A 45 -2.59 13.87 20.92
C GLU A 45 -3.76 13.44 21.80
N GLY A 46 -4.32 14.34 22.62
CA GLY A 46 -5.45 14.02 23.50
C GLY A 46 -6.70 13.60 22.73
N ARG A 47 -7.00 14.24 21.59
CA ARG A 47 -8.14 13.84 20.73
C ARG A 47 -7.98 12.44 20.14
N LEU A 48 -6.74 12.02 19.85
CA LEU A 48 -6.45 10.72 19.24
C LEU A 48 -6.30 9.60 20.29
N GLU A 49 -6.23 9.93 21.58
CA GLU A 49 -6.12 8.91 22.63
C GLU A 49 -7.38 8.05 22.69
N PRO A 50 -7.23 6.71 22.69
CA PRO A 50 -8.36 5.84 22.92
C PRO A 50 -8.82 5.96 24.38
N THR A 51 -10.10 5.67 24.57
CA THR A 51 -10.77 5.61 25.86
C THR A 51 -11.27 4.19 26.12
N ASP A 52 -11.85 3.98 27.31
CA ASP A 52 -12.55 2.74 27.64
C ASP A 52 -13.74 2.42 26.71
N LYS A 53 -14.17 3.36 25.86
CA LYS A 53 -15.19 3.10 24.84
C LYS A 53 -14.63 2.41 23.59
N ASP A 54 -13.32 2.53 23.35
CA ASP A 54 -12.68 2.04 22.13
C ASP A 54 -12.14 0.61 22.34
N LEU A 55 -11.26 0.43 23.34
CA LEU A 55 -10.72 -0.88 23.68
C LEU A 55 -10.35 -0.98 25.17
N ARG A 56 -10.69 -2.13 25.79
CA ARG A 56 -10.35 -2.45 27.18
C ARG A 56 -9.67 -3.81 27.27
N ILE A 57 -8.71 -3.93 28.19
CA ILE A 57 -8.15 -5.22 28.59
C ILE A 57 -8.75 -5.58 29.95
N ILE A 58 -9.51 -6.68 30.01
CA ILE A 58 -10.27 -7.06 31.22
C ILE A 58 -9.91 -8.48 31.68
N PRO A 59 -9.91 -8.76 33.01
CA PRO A 59 -9.73 -10.11 33.54
C PRO A 59 -10.88 -11.05 33.14
N VAL A 60 -10.62 -12.36 33.16
CA VAL A 60 -11.61 -13.39 32.79
C VAL A 60 -12.85 -13.33 33.68
N LYS A 61 -12.68 -13.02 34.97
CA LYS A 61 -13.80 -12.88 35.92
C LYS A 61 -14.75 -11.76 35.48
N GLN A 62 -14.21 -10.60 35.12
CA GLN A 62 -15.00 -9.45 34.68
C GLN A 62 -15.67 -9.73 33.33
N ALA A 63 -15.00 -10.43 32.42
CA ALA A 63 -15.59 -10.83 31.14
C ALA A 63 -16.82 -11.74 31.33
N LYS A 64 -16.77 -12.70 32.27
CA LYS A 64 -17.93 -13.55 32.59
C LYS A 64 -19.13 -12.76 33.13
N GLU A 65 -18.86 -11.72 33.93
CA GLU A 65 -19.91 -10.83 34.46
C GLU A 65 -20.49 -9.94 33.34
N LEU A 66 -19.65 -9.49 32.40
CA LEU A 66 -20.03 -8.58 31.32
C LEU A 66 -20.77 -9.27 30.17
N PHE A 67 -20.24 -10.39 29.67
CA PHE A 67 -20.78 -11.11 28.51
C PHE A 67 -21.76 -12.23 28.89
N GLY A 68 -21.80 -12.63 30.17
CA GLY A 68 -22.62 -13.75 30.61
C GLY A 68 -22.17 -15.07 29.99
N GLN A 69 -23.13 -15.86 29.49
CA GLN A 69 -22.89 -17.19 28.92
C GLN A 69 -23.07 -17.25 27.39
N GLN A 70 -23.46 -16.15 26.74
CA GLN A 70 -23.81 -16.14 25.33
C GLN A 70 -23.16 -14.96 24.62
N ALA A 71 -22.58 -15.24 23.46
CA ALA A 71 -22.10 -14.24 22.53
C ALA A 71 -22.28 -14.76 21.10
N GLY A 72 -22.56 -13.85 20.17
CA GLY A 72 -22.57 -14.17 18.74
C GLY A 72 -21.14 -14.43 18.26
N SER A 73 -20.93 -15.54 17.55
CA SER A 73 -19.63 -15.85 16.95
C SER A 73 -19.50 -15.21 15.58
N VAL A 74 -18.40 -14.51 15.35
CA VAL A 74 -18.06 -13.85 14.09
C VAL A 74 -16.86 -14.58 13.50
N ASN A 75 -17.16 -15.67 12.79
CA ASN A 75 -16.16 -16.66 12.40
C ASN A 75 -15.21 -16.15 11.30
N GLY A 76 -13.99 -16.67 11.28
CA GLY A 76 -12.98 -16.36 10.26
C GLY A 76 -12.18 -15.09 10.54
N VAL A 77 -11.41 -14.65 9.53
CA VAL A 77 -10.43 -13.57 9.70
C VAL A 77 -11.06 -12.23 9.36
N SER A 78 -10.99 -11.30 10.30
CA SER A 78 -11.50 -9.93 10.14
C SER A 78 -10.33 -8.96 10.06
N PHE A 79 -10.19 -8.27 8.94
CA PHE A 79 -9.28 -7.13 8.86
C PHE A 79 -10.05 -5.90 9.35
N MET A 80 -9.67 -5.36 10.50
CA MET A 80 -10.41 -4.29 11.15
C MET A 80 -9.58 -3.01 11.12
N ASN A 81 -10.20 -1.91 10.70
CA ASN A 81 -9.58 -0.60 10.63
C ASN A 81 -10.39 0.43 11.40
N SER A 82 -9.72 1.15 12.29
CA SER A 82 -10.29 2.22 13.11
C SER A 82 -9.92 3.63 12.60
N ASP A 83 -9.41 3.74 11.36
CA ASP A 83 -9.14 5.05 10.79
C ASP A 83 -10.44 5.80 10.45
N ASN A 84 -10.38 7.12 10.62
CA ASN A 84 -11.31 8.05 9.97
C ASN A 84 -11.13 8.01 8.44
N PRO A 85 -12.17 8.36 7.63
CA PRO A 85 -12.08 8.44 6.17
C PRO A 85 -11.02 9.41 5.60
N GLN A 86 -10.42 10.26 6.44
CA GLN A 86 -9.45 11.30 6.06
C GLN A 86 -8.39 10.85 5.04
N TYR A 87 -7.89 9.62 5.13
CA TYR A 87 -6.85 9.10 4.23
C TYR A 87 -7.35 7.99 3.30
N ILE A 88 -8.21 7.10 3.78
CA ILE A 88 -8.53 5.85 3.07
C ILE A 88 -9.33 6.07 1.78
N THR A 89 -9.92 7.25 1.60
CA THR A 89 -10.55 7.72 0.33
C THR A 89 -9.56 7.90 -0.82
N HIS A 90 -8.29 7.59 -0.63
CA HIS A 90 -7.26 7.71 -1.65
C HIS A 90 -6.58 6.37 -1.93
N TYR A 91 -6.49 5.99 -3.22
CA TYR A 91 -5.94 4.70 -3.67
C TYR A 91 -4.59 4.32 -3.04
N TYR A 92 -3.63 5.26 -3.02
CA TYR A 92 -2.34 5.07 -2.36
C TYR A 92 -2.48 4.70 -0.87
N HIS A 93 -3.24 5.48 -0.08
CA HIS A 93 -3.39 5.25 1.35
C HIS A 93 -4.17 3.96 1.66
N PHE A 94 -5.11 3.57 0.78
CA PHE A 94 -5.80 2.29 0.92
C PHE A 94 -4.88 1.12 0.57
N SER A 95 -4.25 1.12 -0.61
CA SER A 95 -3.54 -0.06 -1.13
C SER A 95 -2.10 -0.16 -0.64
N ALA A 96 -1.33 0.94 -0.70
CA ALA A 96 0.10 0.96 -0.37
C ALA A 96 0.38 1.13 1.13
N GLU A 97 -0.62 1.54 1.90
CA GLU A 97 -0.48 1.71 3.35
C GLU A 97 -1.39 0.75 4.13
N LEU A 98 -2.72 0.86 3.99
CA LEU A 98 -3.65 0.07 4.82
C LEU A 98 -3.66 -1.41 4.47
N LEU A 99 -4.01 -1.78 3.24
CA LEU A 99 -3.99 -3.17 2.77
C LEU A 99 -2.58 -3.76 2.87
N PHE A 100 -1.57 -2.99 2.46
CA PHE A 100 -0.16 -3.38 2.58
C PHE A 100 0.20 -3.75 4.02
N GLY A 101 -0.13 -2.90 4.99
CA GLY A 101 0.17 -3.11 6.41
C GLY A 101 -0.66 -4.22 7.05
N LEU A 102 -1.96 -4.31 6.73
CA LEU A 102 -2.84 -5.38 7.21
C LEU A 102 -2.34 -6.74 6.73
N TRP A 103 -2.11 -6.87 5.42
CA TRP A 103 -1.61 -8.11 4.84
C TRP A 103 -0.22 -8.46 5.36
N ARG A 104 0.68 -7.48 5.47
CA ARG A 104 1.99 -7.70 6.08
C ARG A 104 1.88 -8.20 7.52
N THR A 105 1.00 -7.61 8.32
CA THR A 105 0.81 -8.00 9.72
C THR A 105 0.28 -9.42 9.79
N TYR A 106 -0.68 -9.77 8.95
CA TYR A 106 -1.28 -11.10 8.90
C TYR A 106 -0.28 -12.17 8.44
N THR A 107 0.53 -11.88 7.42
CA THR A 107 1.60 -12.77 6.93
C THR A 107 2.72 -13.02 7.93
N SER A 108 2.78 -12.30 9.07
CA SER A 108 3.67 -12.67 10.17
C SER A 108 3.36 -14.05 10.77
N LEU A 109 2.16 -14.59 10.52
CA LEU A 109 1.71 -15.91 10.96
C LEU A 109 2.10 -17.04 10.00
N ASP A 110 2.65 -16.72 8.83
CA ASP A 110 3.12 -17.69 7.84
C ASP A 110 4.53 -17.35 7.36
N ALA A 111 5.49 -18.15 7.82
CA ALA A 111 6.90 -17.96 7.49
C ALA A 111 7.29 -18.58 6.14
N ASP A 112 6.42 -19.37 5.48
CA ASP A 112 6.74 -20.16 4.29
C ASP A 112 5.85 -19.80 3.08
N ILE A 113 5.58 -18.50 2.92
CA ILE A 113 4.88 -18.01 1.73
C ILE A 113 5.77 -18.25 0.51
N GLN A 114 5.26 -19.02 -0.44
CA GLN A 114 6.00 -19.45 -1.61
C GLN A 114 6.05 -18.36 -2.70
N SER A 115 7.02 -18.46 -3.60
CA SER A 115 7.17 -17.55 -4.76
C SER A 115 5.99 -17.57 -5.73
N ASN A 116 5.20 -18.65 -5.72
CA ASN A 116 3.96 -18.76 -6.49
C ASN A 116 2.74 -18.12 -5.78
N GLY A 117 2.93 -17.51 -4.60
CA GLY A 117 1.88 -16.90 -3.78
C GLY A 117 1.05 -17.90 -2.96
N ALA A 118 1.44 -19.17 -2.85
CA ALA A 118 0.81 -20.10 -1.94
C ALA A 118 1.13 -19.73 -0.49
N THR A 119 0.11 -19.78 0.36
CA THR A 119 0.17 -19.48 1.80
C THR A 119 -0.80 -20.38 2.53
N ILE A 120 -0.50 -20.72 3.79
CA ILE A 120 -1.41 -21.47 4.66
C ILE A 120 -2.52 -20.59 5.26
N LEU A 121 -2.39 -19.26 5.12
CA LEU A 121 -3.32 -18.32 5.72
C LEU A 121 -4.63 -18.29 4.93
N PRO A 122 -5.80 -18.51 5.59
CA PRO A 122 -7.07 -18.30 4.94
C PRO A 122 -7.23 -16.82 4.55
N PRO A 123 -7.89 -16.51 3.41
CA PRO A 123 -8.20 -15.14 3.06
C PRO A 123 -9.10 -14.48 4.12
N PRO A 124 -9.04 -13.15 4.28
CA PRO A 124 -9.95 -12.43 5.15
C PRO A 124 -11.40 -12.72 4.75
N SER A 125 -12.22 -13.06 5.73
CA SER A 125 -13.66 -13.22 5.53
C SER A 125 -14.36 -11.87 5.40
N ARG A 126 -13.78 -10.82 6.00
CA ARG A 126 -14.34 -9.47 6.01
C ARG A 126 -13.30 -8.39 6.27
N PHE A 127 -13.59 -7.20 5.76
CA PHE A 127 -12.97 -5.94 6.18
C PHE A 127 -14.00 -5.12 6.95
N ILE A 128 -13.63 -4.64 8.14
CA ILE A 128 -14.49 -3.89 9.04
C ILE A 128 -13.89 -2.50 9.23
N PHE A 129 -14.64 -1.45 8.89
CA PHE A 129 -14.25 -0.06 9.11
C PHE A 129 -15.14 0.54 10.20
N THR A 130 -14.60 0.78 11.40
CA THR A 130 -15.42 1.21 12.55
C THR A 130 -15.77 2.69 12.54
N HIS A 131 -15.00 3.51 11.81
CA HIS A 131 -15.18 4.98 11.73
C HIS A 131 -15.28 5.51 10.29
N THR A 132 -15.45 4.63 9.31
CA THR A 132 -15.63 5.01 7.91
C THR A 132 -16.94 4.47 7.36
N THR A 133 -17.69 5.33 6.68
CA THR A 133 -18.95 4.96 6.03
C THR A 133 -18.73 4.35 4.64
N HIS A 134 -19.77 3.72 4.10
CA HIS A 134 -19.74 3.12 2.76
C HIS A 134 -19.40 4.11 1.63
N GLU A 135 -19.77 5.37 1.80
CA GLU A 135 -19.53 6.44 0.82
C GLU A 135 -18.09 6.97 0.92
N HIS A 136 -17.46 6.88 2.09
CA HIS A 136 -16.20 7.55 2.42
C HIS A 136 -14.98 6.62 2.48
N TRP A 137 -15.03 5.46 1.84
CA TRP A 137 -13.82 4.65 1.59
C TRP A 137 -13.47 4.56 0.10
N ARG A 138 -14.38 4.92 -0.80
CA ARG A 138 -14.18 4.85 -2.25
C ARG A 138 -13.29 6.00 -2.67
N ASP A 139 -12.30 5.71 -3.52
CA ASP A 139 -11.49 6.75 -4.14
C ASP A 139 -12.11 7.25 -5.44
N TYR A 140 -11.70 8.44 -5.88
CA TYR A 140 -12.24 9.08 -7.08
C TYR A 140 -12.04 8.25 -8.35
N ALA A 141 -10.99 7.43 -8.42
CA ALA A 141 -10.68 6.56 -9.56
C ALA A 141 -11.33 5.17 -9.43
N SER A 142 -12.08 4.93 -8.36
CA SER A 142 -12.74 3.64 -8.10
C SER A 142 -11.79 2.44 -8.09
N MET A 143 -10.54 2.67 -7.66
CA MET A 143 -9.50 1.67 -7.52
C MET A 143 -9.63 0.86 -6.24
N ASN A 144 -10.03 1.47 -5.11
CA ASN A 144 -10.15 0.80 -3.82
C ASN A 144 -11.09 -0.40 -3.89
N GLN A 145 -12.30 -0.20 -4.41
CA GLN A 145 -13.27 -1.28 -4.58
C GLN A 145 -12.80 -2.33 -5.57
N TRP A 146 -12.13 -1.93 -6.64
CA TRP A 146 -11.68 -2.85 -7.66
C TRP A 146 -10.55 -3.74 -7.11
N ILE A 147 -9.55 -3.14 -6.47
CA ILE A 147 -8.43 -3.85 -5.83
C ILE A 147 -8.92 -4.77 -4.73
N PHE A 148 -9.83 -4.31 -3.88
CA PHE A 148 -10.40 -5.14 -2.82
C PHE A 148 -11.05 -6.41 -3.37
N HIS A 149 -11.97 -6.26 -4.33
CA HIS A 149 -12.67 -7.41 -4.92
C HIS A 149 -11.76 -8.30 -5.77
N ALA A 150 -10.72 -7.75 -6.39
CA ALA A 150 -9.73 -8.52 -7.12
C ALA A 150 -8.80 -9.32 -6.17
N ALA A 151 -8.41 -8.74 -5.04
CA ALA A 151 -7.58 -9.39 -4.04
C ALA A 151 -8.34 -10.46 -3.23
N PHE A 152 -9.57 -10.15 -2.83
CA PHE A 152 -10.41 -11.00 -1.97
C PHE A 152 -11.87 -11.10 -2.46
N PRO A 153 -12.14 -11.86 -3.54
CA PRO A 153 -13.47 -11.94 -4.14
C PRO A 153 -14.62 -12.39 -3.21
N SER A 154 -14.31 -13.13 -2.15
CA SER A 154 -15.29 -13.67 -1.20
C SER A 154 -15.40 -12.89 0.11
N ALA A 155 -14.59 -11.85 0.31
CA ALA A 155 -14.60 -11.05 1.53
C ALA A 155 -15.77 -10.05 1.52
N SER A 156 -16.46 -9.91 2.66
CA SER A 156 -17.45 -8.86 2.85
C SER A 156 -16.81 -7.54 3.29
N LEU A 157 -17.53 -6.44 3.10
CA LEU A 157 -17.20 -5.13 3.64
C LEU A 157 -18.27 -4.77 4.69
N GLU A 158 -17.82 -4.41 5.89
CA GLU A 158 -18.63 -3.87 6.97
C GLU A 158 -18.11 -2.45 7.27
N PHE A 159 -19.01 -1.48 7.37
CA PHE A 159 -18.69 -0.08 7.60
C PHE A 159 -19.20 0.38 8.97
N GLN A 160 -19.02 1.68 9.26
CA GLN A 160 -19.40 2.27 10.52
C GLN A 160 -20.85 1.94 10.92
N GLY A 161 -21.79 1.98 9.96
CA GLY A 161 -23.19 1.63 10.24
C GLY A 161 -23.38 0.18 10.68
N ASP A 162 -22.70 -0.77 10.05
CA ASP A 162 -22.74 -2.19 10.45
C ASP A 162 -22.16 -2.40 11.86
N TRP A 163 -21.11 -1.65 12.20
CA TRP A 163 -20.51 -1.67 13.54
C TRP A 163 -21.46 -1.08 14.59
N GLU A 164 -22.10 0.04 14.28
CA GLU A 164 -23.11 0.69 15.13
C GLU A 164 -24.35 -0.19 15.33
N ASP A 165 -24.82 -0.87 14.28
CA ASP A 165 -25.93 -1.82 14.37
C ASP A 165 -25.59 -2.95 15.34
N ARG A 166 -24.41 -3.57 15.23
CA ARG A 166 -23.95 -4.59 16.18
C ARG A 166 -23.82 -4.05 17.60
N ALA A 167 -23.35 -2.81 17.76
CA ALA A 167 -23.26 -2.14 19.05
C ALA A 167 -24.64 -1.94 19.69
N ASN A 168 -25.66 -1.63 18.89
CA ASN A 168 -27.04 -1.37 19.34
C ASN A 168 -27.84 -2.65 19.61
N MET A 169 -27.33 -3.84 19.27
CA MET A 169 -28.00 -5.11 19.56
C MET A 169 -27.89 -5.53 21.03
N GLU A 170 -27.11 -4.82 21.86
CA GLU A 170 -26.89 -5.11 23.29
C GLU A 170 -26.43 -6.56 23.55
N MET A 171 -25.80 -7.18 22.56
CA MET A 171 -25.32 -8.56 22.59
C MET A 171 -23.79 -8.59 22.43
N GLY A 172 -23.14 -9.48 23.17
CA GLY A 172 -21.71 -9.72 23.02
C GLY A 172 -21.38 -10.41 21.70
N TRP A 173 -20.28 -10.04 21.08
CA TRP A 173 -19.73 -10.68 19.88
C TRP A 173 -18.32 -11.17 20.14
N VAL A 174 -17.93 -12.29 19.54
CA VAL A 174 -16.56 -12.81 19.58
C VAL A 174 -16.06 -12.99 18.15
N TYR A 175 -14.95 -12.36 17.82
CA TYR A 175 -14.29 -12.47 16.53
C TYR A 175 -13.14 -13.48 16.65
N ASP A 176 -13.16 -14.53 15.82
CA ASP A 176 -12.15 -15.61 15.86
C ASP A 176 -10.72 -15.05 15.76
N ARG A 177 -10.49 -14.21 14.74
CA ARG A 177 -9.23 -13.52 14.51
C ARG A 177 -9.46 -12.14 13.95
N VAL A 178 -8.81 -11.15 14.55
CA VAL A 178 -8.80 -9.77 14.10
C VAL A 178 -7.37 -9.36 13.77
N VAL A 179 -7.16 -8.80 12.58
CA VAL A 179 -5.96 -8.06 12.23
C VAL A 179 -6.34 -6.58 12.26
N LEU A 180 -5.97 -5.92 13.35
CA LEU A 180 -6.30 -4.52 13.61
C LEU A 180 -5.28 -3.60 12.92
N ALA A 181 -5.77 -2.52 12.31
CA ALA A 181 -4.99 -1.42 11.76
C ALA A 181 -5.52 -0.07 12.25
N ASP A 182 -4.64 0.75 12.81
CA ASP A 182 -4.96 2.11 13.28
C ASP A 182 -3.78 3.06 13.04
N ARG A 183 -4.01 4.10 12.24
CA ARG A 183 -3.00 5.09 11.82
C ARG A 183 -2.51 5.96 12.96
N ALA A 184 -3.40 6.46 13.80
CA ALA A 184 -3.00 7.31 14.92
C ALA A 184 -2.17 6.51 15.95
N ALA A 185 -2.47 5.24 16.18
CA ALA A 185 -1.66 4.36 17.00
C ALA A 185 -0.33 3.98 16.33
N VAL A 186 -0.23 3.99 15.00
CA VAL A 186 1.06 3.82 14.30
C VAL A 186 1.95 5.05 14.46
N THR A 187 1.40 6.27 14.43
CA THR A 187 2.22 7.49 14.54
C THR A 187 2.94 7.63 15.88
N ARG A 188 2.48 6.91 16.92
CA ARG A 188 3.14 6.81 18.24
C ARG A 188 4.36 5.89 18.27
N SER A 189 4.57 5.07 17.24
CA SER A 189 5.65 4.07 17.22
C SER A 189 7.01 4.67 16.88
N LYS A 190 8.09 4.09 17.43
CA LYS A 190 9.47 4.46 17.05
C LYS A 190 9.71 4.30 15.55
N ALA A 191 9.20 3.22 14.96
CA ALA A 191 9.31 2.92 13.54
C ALA A 191 8.69 4.03 12.66
N TRP A 192 7.59 4.65 13.11
CA TRP A 192 7.01 5.80 12.43
C TRP A 192 7.96 7.00 12.42
N TYR A 193 8.61 7.35 13.52
CA TYR A 193 9.56 8.48 13.52
C TYR A 193 10.80 8.22 12.65
N GLU A 194 11.20 6.96 12.52
CA GLU A 194 12.35 6.55 11.69
C GLU A 194 12.02 6.49 10.20
N THR A 195 10.78 6.14 9.84
CA THR A 195 10.41 5.86 8.44
C THR A 195 9.34 6.78 7.88
N TRP A 196 8.48 7.33 8.73
CA TRP A 196 7.23 8.03 8.39
C TRP A 196 6.26 7.16 7.59
N ARG A 197 6.28 5.84 7.83
CA ARG A 197 5.49 4.86 7.07
C ARG A 197 4.51 4.14 7.95
N PHE A 198 3.32 3.93 7.39
CA PHE A 198 2.23 3.27 8.09
C PHE A 198 2.53 1.78 8.28
N ALA A 199 2.93 1.10 7.22
CA ALA A 199 3.18 -0.34 7.24
C ALA A 199 4.60 -0.70 7.70
N ASN A 200 4.77 -1.92 8.19
CA ASN A 200 6.08 -2.51 8.49
C ASN A 200 6.65 -3.29 7.28
N PRO A 201 7.96 -3.58 7.22
CA PRO A 201 8.55 -4.37 6.14
C PRO A 201 8.23 -5.86 6.25
N GLY A 202 7.90 -6.50 5.11
CA GLY A 202 7.83 -7.95 4.96
C GLY A 202 9.12 -8.59 4.49
N ALA A 203 9.15 -9.91 4.57
CA ALA A 203 10.26 -10.74 4.11
C ALA A 203 9.74 -11.75 3.09
N GLY A 204 10.62 -12.19 2.19
CA GLY A 204 10.30 -13.17 1.16
C GLY A 204 9.11 -12.75 0.27
N TRP A 205 8.24 -13.69 -0.03
CA TRP A 205 7.16 -13.55 -1.01
C TRP A 205 5.84 -13.04 -0.43
N TRP A 206 5.89 -12.34 0.71
CA TRP A 206 4.71 -11.98 1.49
C TRP A 206 3.63 -11.21 0.71
N TRP A 207 3.99 -10.32 -0.24
CA TRP A 207 3.01 -9.57 -1.05
C TRP A 207 2.52 -10.34 -2.28
N THR A 208 3.22 -11.39 -2.69
CA THR A 208 2.94 -12.17 -3.90
C THR A 208 1.50 -12.71 -3.97
N PRO A 209 0.88 -13.22 -2.90
CA PRO A 209 -0.51 -13.69 -2.94
C PRO A 209 -1.49 -12.59 -3.41
N ILE A 210 -1.35 -11.37 -2.87
CA ILE A 210 -2.21 -10.23 -3.23
C ILE A 210 -1.95 -9.80 -4.66
N ARG A 211 -0.67 -9.60 -5.02
CA ARG A 211 -0.26 -9.23 -6.38
C ARG A 211 -0.83 -10.19 -7.42
N ARG A 212 -0.68 -11.49 -7.20
CA ARG A 212 -1.14 -12.52 -8.16
C ARG A 212 -2.65 -12.57 -8.30
N ASN A 213 -3.41 -12.45 -7.21
CA ASN A 213 -4.87 -12.40 -7.28
C ASN A 213 -5.34 -11.20 -8.12
N VAL A 214 -4.80 -10.02 -7.83
CA VAL A 214 -5.11 -8.76 -8.52
C VAL A 214 -4.75 -8.83 -10.00
N LEU A 215 -3.53 -9.26 -10.34
CA LEU A 215 -3.08 -9.37 -11.74
C LEU A 215 -3.84 -10.44 -12.52
N LYS A 216 -4.15 -11.58 -11.89
CA LYS A 216 -4.94 -12.65 -12.52
C LYS A 216 -6.35 -12.18 -12.83
N PHE A 217 -6.98 -11.44 -11.90
CA PHE A 217 -8.28 -10.84 -12.12
C PHE A 217 -8.23 -9.77 -13.23
N ALA A 218 -7.24 -8.88 -13.22
CA ALA A 218 -7.05 -7.86 -14.26
C ALA A 218 -6.86 -8.45 -15.67
N SER A 219 -6.26 -9.63 -15.75
CA SER A 219 -5.98 -10.35 -16.99
C SER A 219 -7.12 -11.26 -17.43
N ALA A 220 -8.16 -11.46 -16.60
CA ALA A 220 -9.25 -12.38 -16.89
C ALA A 220 -10.01 -11.95 -18.15
N GLY A 221 -10.03 -12.81 -19.16
CA GLY A 221 -10.74 -12.57 -20.42
C GLY A 221 -9.94 -11.82 -21.50
N LYS A 222 -8.70 -11.39 -21.23
CA LYS A 222 -7.80 -10.90 -22.29
C LYS A 222 -7.23 -12.11 -23.03
N LYS A 223 -7.53 -12.23 -24.34
CA LYS A 223 -6.80 -13.15 -25.23
C LYS A 223 -5.36 -12.66 -25.31
N SER A 224 -4.40 -13.58 -25.22
CA SER A 224 -2.99 -13.23 -25.33
C SER A 224 -2.71 -12.52 -26.66
N GLY A 225 -2.45 -11.22 -26.61
CA GLY A 225 -2.15 -10.38 -27.78
C GLY A 225 -0.64 -10.28 -28.02
N ALA A 226 -0.23 -9.46 -29.01
CA ALA A 226 1.19 -9.21 -29.33
C ALA A 226 2.04 -8.76 -28.11
N ARG A 227 1.43 -8.06 -27.14
CA ARG A 227 2.06 -7.66 -25.86
C ARG A 227 2.31 -8.82 -24.88
N ASP A 228 1.64 -9.96 -25.04
CA ASP A 228 1.97 -11.19 -24.28
C ASP A 228 3.09 -11.97 -24.99
N GLU A 229 3.27 -11.76 -26.30
CA GLU A 229 4.36 -12.36 -27.06
C GLU A 229 5.71 -11.70 -26.76
N ALA A 230 5.76 -10.37 -26.57
CA ALA A 230 6.98 -9.67 -26.14
C ALA A 230 7.48 -10.16 -24.76
N GLN A 231 6.56 -10.39 -23.83
CA GLN A 231 6.88 -10.97 -22.51
C GLN A 231 7.31 -12.45 -22.62
N LYS A 232 6.71 -13.23 -23.53
CA LYS A 232 7.17 -14.59 -23.86
C LYS A 232 8.54 -14.60 -24.54
N GLN A 233 8.92 -13.53 -25.23
CA GLN A 233 10.23 -13.33 -25.82
C GLN A 233 11.27 -12.80 -24.82
N GLY A 234 10.90 -12.61 -23.54
CA GLY A 234 11.81 -12.15 -22.50
C GLY A 234 12.23 -10.69 -22.61
N LYS A 235 11.55 -9.88 -23.44
CA LYS A 235 11.90 -8.47 -23.61
C LYS A 235 11.60 -7.68 -22.33
N PRO A 236 12.54 -6.89 -21.80
CA PRO A 236 12.27 -6.00 -20.68
C PRO A 236 11.18 -4.97 -21.04
N VAL A 237 10.39 -4.56 -20.05
CA VAL A 237 9.32 -3.56 -20.23
C VAL A 237 9.64 -2.30 -19.42
N VAL A 238 9.82 -1.18 -20.12
CA VAL A 238 10.03 0.14 -19.53
C VAL A 238 8.73 0.95 -19.62
N THR A 239 8.26 1.48 -18.51
CA THR A 239 7.02 2.25 -18.43
C THR A 239 7.28 3.63 -17.83
N TYR A 240 7.07 4.67 -18.63
CA TYR A 240 7.06 6.06 -18.19
C TYR A 240 5.62 6.54 -17.98
N VAL A 241 5.27 6.81 -16.72
CA VAL A 241 4.01 7.46 -16.34
C VAL A 241 4.17 8.97 -16.54
N SER A 242 3.75 9.44 -17.70
CA SER A 242 3.74 10.86 -18.03
C SER A 242 2.66 11.58 -17.22
N ARG A 243 3.03 12.74 -16.68
CA ARG A 243 2.09 13.68 -16.05
C ARG A 243 1.88 14.94 -16.89
N GLN A 244 2.44 15.00 -18.11
CA GLN A 244 2.20 16.15 -18.98
C GLN A 244 0.69 16.29 -19.23
N GLY A 245 0.14 17.51 -19.11
CA GLY A 245 -1.30 17.75 -19.24
C GLY A 245 -2.13 17.51 -17.97
N TRP A 246 -1.56 16.97 -16.89
CA TRP A 246 -2.29 16.77 -15.61
C TRP A 246 -2.53 18.09 -14.83
N GLY A 247 -1.70 19.11 -15.07
CA GLY A 247 -1.81 20.44 -14.46
C GLY A 247 -1.13 20.62 -13.09
N ARG A 248 -0.53 19.57 -12.53
CA ARG A 248 0.36 19.62 -11.35
C ARG A 248 1.44 18.55 -11.45
N ARG A 249 2.63 18.79 -10.88
CA ARG A 249 3.77 17.83 -10.87
C ARG A 249 4.14 17.40 -12.29
N MET A 250 4.46 18.36 -13.12
CA MET A 250 4.88 18.15 -14.50
C MET A 250 6.38 18.39 -14.64
N LEU A 251 6.99 17.71 -15.61
CA LEU A 251 8.34 18.03 -16.01
C LEU A 251 8.32 19.33 -16.81
N LYS A 252 9.47 20.01 -16.86
CA LYS A 252 9.70 21.01 -17.92
C LYS A 252 9.48 20.37 -19.28
N GLN A 253 8.86 21.12 -20.19
CA GLN A 253 8.41 20.56 -21.46
C GLN A 253 9.60 20.08 -22.31
N GLU A 254 10.69 20.84 -22.34
CA GLU A 254 11.90 20.51 -23.07
C GLU A 254 12.56 19.25 -22.50
N ASP A 255 12.67 19.18 -21.16
CA ASP A 255 13.23 18.03 -20.46
C ASP A 255 12.40 16.75 -20.68
N HIS A 256 11.06 16.89 -20.72
CA HIS A 256 10.16 15.79 -21.07
C HIS A 256 10.39 15.31 -22.51
N GLU A 257 10.52 16.22 -23.47
CA GLU A 257 10.76 15.87 -24.88
C GLU A 257 12.09 15.14 -25.07
N VAL A 258 13.14 15.58 -24.37
CA VAL A 258 14.45 14.90 -24.36
C VAL A 258 14.32 13.50 -23.77
N LEU A 259 13.66 13.34 -22.60
CA LEU A 259 13.43 12.03 -22.00
C LEU A 259 12.70 11.08 -22.96
N VAL A 260 11.61 11.55 -23.59
CA VAL A 260 10.83 10.75 -24.54
C VAL A 260 11.68 10.36 -25.76
N SER A 261 12.48 11.28 -26.28
CA SER A 261 13.39 11.02 -27.39
C SER A 261 14.43 9.94 -27.04
N GLU A 262 15.09 10.06 -25.90
CA GLU A 262 16.11 9.10 -25.46
C GLU A 262 15.52 7.71 -25.19
N LEU A 263 14.37 7.63 -24.53
CA LEU A 263 13.72 6.34 -24.29
C LEU A 263 13.30 5.66 -25.60
N LYS A 264 12.81 6.41 -26.60
CA LYS A 264 12.46 5.85 -27.92
C LYS A 264 13.69 5.41 -28.71
N ARG A 265 14.79 6.15 -28.60
CA ARG A 265 16.07 5.79 -29.22
C ARG A 265 16.56 4.45 -28.66
N LEU A 266 16.62 4.34 -27.33
CA LEU A 266 17.05 3.13 -26.64
C LEU A 266 16.09 1.94 -26.84
N GLU A 267 14.79 2.16 -27.04
CA GLU A 267 13.86 1.09 -27.42
C GLU A 267 14.31 0.38 -28.72
N GLN A 268 14.81 1.15 -29.69
CA GLN A 268 15.29 0.61 -30.97
C GLN A 268 16.68 -0.04 -30.86
N GLU A 269 17.54 0.48 -29.99
CA GLU A 269 18.93 0.01 -29.83
C GLU A 269 19.03 -1.21 -28.90
N GLU A 270 18.33 -1.18 -27.77
CA GLU A 270 18.38 -2.21 -26.71
C GLU A 270 17.24 -3.24 -26.83
N GLY A 271 16.21 -2.96 -27.63
CA GLY A 271 15.14 -3.92 -27.97
C GLY A 271 14.11 -4.20 -26.86
N TYR A 272 14.03 -3.34 -25.83
CA TYR A 272 12.98 -3.40 -24.80
C TYR A 272 11.62 -2.90 -25.33
N GLU A 273 10.53 -3.13 -24.59
CA GLU A 273 9.22 -2.54 -24.85
C GLU A 273 9.07 -1.21 -24.11
N LEU A 274 8.76 -0.11 -24.82
CA LEU A 274 8.52 1.19 -24.20
C LEU A 274 7.01 1.51 -24.11
N ASN A 275 6.56 1.87 -22.92
CA ASN A 275 5.21 2.38 -22.68
C ASN A 275 5.28 3.79 -22.08
N ILE A 276 4.96 4.81 -22.86
CA ILE A 276 4.76 6.19 -22.36
C ILE A 276 3.26 6.42 -22.23
N VAL A 277 2.79 6.54 -21.00
CA VAL A 277 1.35 6.50 -20.70
C VAL A 277 0.90 7.61 -19.76
N HIS A 278 -0.33 8.07 -19.99
CA HIS A 278 -1.13 8.80 -19.01
C HIS A 278 -2.02 7.76 -18.33
N MET A 279 -1.73 7.42 -17.07
CA MET A 279 -2.42 6.31 -16.39
C MET A 279 -3.93 6.53 -16.29
N GLU A 280 -4.38 7.78 -16.19
CA GLU A 280 -5.77 8.20 -16.17
C GLU A 280 -6.53 7.94 -17.49
N GLU A 281 -5.84 7.76 -18.60
CA GLU A 281 -6.43 7.44 -19.90
C GLU A 281 -6.62 5.93 -20.11
N LEU A 282 -5.95 5.11 -19.28
CA LEU A 282 -6.04 3.66 -19.32
C LEU A 282 -7.19 3.16 -18.44
N THR A 283 -7.85 2.09 -18.88
CA THR A 283 -8.75 1.34 -18.01
C THR A 283 -7.99 0.73 -16.83
N ARG A 284 -8.68 0.44 -15.72
CA ARG A 284 -8.05 -0.13 -14.51
C ARG A 284 -7.34 -1.45 -14.83
N GLU A 285 -7.96 -2.27 -15.66
CA GLU A 285 -7.43 -3.53 -16.16
C GLU A 285 -6.16 -3.33 -17.01
N GLU A 286 -6.07 -2.26 -17.80
CA GLU A 286 -4.86 -1.92 -18.56
C GLU A 286 -3.75 -1.40 -17.65
N GLN A 287 -4.07 -0.51 -16.70
CA GLN A 287 -3.10 0.00 -15.73
C GLN A 287 -2.43 -1.14 -14.95
N LEU A 288 -3.22 -2.09 -14.45
CA LEU A 288 -2.73 -3.20 -13.64
C LEU A 288 -1.98 -4.24 -14.46
N VAL A 289 -2.47 -4.58 -15.66
CA VAL A 289 -1.74 -5.50 -16.56
C VAL A 289 -0.42 -4.89 -17.00
N LEU A 290 -0.38 -3.60 -17.32
CA LEU A 290 0.87 -2.91 -17.66
C LEU A 290 1.82 -2.95 -16.47
N ALA A 291 1.37 -2.53 -15.28
CA ALA A 291 2.20 -2.52 -14.08
C ALA A 291 2.76 -3.90 -13.70
N GLY A 292 1.99 -4.97 -13.89
CA GLY A 292 2.46 -6.34 -13.65
C GLY A 292 3.52 -6.85 -14.63
N LYS A 293 3.67 -6.19 -15.79
CA LYS A 293 4.70 -6.51 -16.79
C LYS A 293 5.91 -5.60 -16.71
N THR A 294 5.72 -4.38 -16.22
CA THR A 294 6.78 -3.37 -16.10
C THR A 294 7.95 -3.89 -15.27
N ASP A 295 9.15 -3.83 -15.85
CA ASP A 295 10.41 -4.07 -15.15
C ASP A 295 10.98 -2.75 -14.62
N ILE A 296 10.94 -1.68 -15.42
CA ILE A 296 11.37 -0.34 -15.00
C ILE A 296 10.18 0.62 -15.07
N LEU A 297 9.72 1.08 -13.92
CA LEU A 297 8.66 2.09 -13.79
C LEU A 297 9.28 3.44 -13.50
N MET A 298 8.87 4.48 -14.21
CA MET A 298 9.37 5.83 -13.95
C MET A 298 8.32 6.91 -14.05
N GLY A 299 8.54 8.03 -13.37
CA GLY A 299 7.65 9.17 -13.43
C GLY A 299 7.92 10.22 -12.35
N VAL A 300 7.25 11.35 -12.48
CA VAL A 300 7.30 12.42 -11.47
C VAL A 300 6.62 11.96 -10.18
N HIS A 301 7.20 12.34 -9.04
CA HIS A 301 6.78 11.94 -7.70
C HIS A 301 5.27 12.01 -7.41
N GLY A 302 4.87 11.19 -6.45
CA GLY A 302 3.49 11.06 -5.96
C GLY A 302 2.63 10.06 -6.73
N ASN A 303 1.32 10.11 -6.46
CA ASN A 303 0.33 9.01 -6.62
C ASN A 303 0.34 8.13 -7.89
N GLY A 304 0.90 8.59 -9.01
CA GLY A 304 1.01 7.82 -10.25
C GLY A 304 1.94 6.61 -10.16
N LEU A 305 2.92 6.62 -9.24
CA LEU A 305 3.84 5.49 -9.05
C LEU A 305 3.29 4.38 -8.13
N THR A 306 2.05 4.50 -7.64
CA THR A 306 1.39 3.44 -6.84
C THR A 306 1.28 2.12 -7.61
N ALA A 307 1.41 2.16 -8.95
CA ALA A 307 1.53 0.99 -9.81
C ALA A 307 2.66 0.02 -9.40
N LEU A 308 3.71 0.50 -8.71
CA LEU A 308 4.84 -0.33 -8.27
C LEU A 308 4.42 -1.52 -7.40
N LEU A 309 3.29 -1.43 -6.68
CA LEU A 309 2.75 -2.55 -5.89
C LEU A 309 2.54 -3.81 -6.75
N TRP A 310 2.28 -3.63 -8.03
CA TRP A 310 1.88 -4.70 -8.94
C TRP A 310 3.05 -5.23 -9.77
N MET A 311 4.18 -4.52 -9.82
CA MET A 311 5.39 -4.99 -10.46
C MET A 311 5.87 -6.31 -9.84
N GLU A 312 6.34 -7.22 -10.69
CA GLU A 312 7.01 -8.45 -10.26
C GLU A 312 8.46 -8.12 -9.88
N PRO A 313 8.92 -8.45 -8.66
CA PRO A 313 10.29 -8.17 -8.26
C PRO A 313 11.25 -9.15 -8.92
N LYS A 314 12.15 -8.61 -9.74
CA LYS A 314 13.25 -9.26 -10.43
C LYS A 314 14.55 -8.49 -10.11
N PRO A 315 15.75 -9.06 -10.37
CA PRO A 315 17.01 -8.38 -10.08
C PRO A 315 17.11 -6.95 -10.68
N HIS A 316 16.56 -6.74 -11.87
CA HIS A 316 16.55 -5.44 -12.58
C HIS A 316 15.31 -4.58 -12.31
N SER A 317 14.34 -5.08 -11.53
CA SER A 317 13.11 -4.34 -11.28
C SER A 317 13.40 -3.02 -10.58
N THR A 318 13.01 -1.91 -11.20
CA THR A 318 13.42 -0.58 -10.77
C THR A 318 12.28 0.43 -10.82
N VAL A 319 12.20 1.29 -9.81
CA VAL A 319 11.37 2.50 -9.79
C VAL A 319 12.27 3.74 -9.86
N MET A 320 12.09 4.57 -10.88
CA MET A 320 12.80 5.84 -11.04
C MET A 320 11.84 7.01 -10.79
N GLU A 321 12.05 7.77 -9.72
CA GLU A 321 11.15 8.84 -9.29
C GLU A 321 11.78 10.21 -9.50
N PHE A 322 11.09 11.10 -10.22
CA PHE A 322 11.62 12.42 -10.57
C PHE A 322 11.12 13.47 -9.58
N PHE A 323 12.07 14.20 -8.98
CA PHE A 323 11.79 15.23 -7.97
C PHE A 323 12.32 16.59 -8.40
N CYS A 324 11.67 17.66 -7.92
CA CYS A 324 12.27 18.99 -7.92
C CYS A 324 13.58 18.95 -7.10
N PRO A 325 14.69 19.56 -7.56
CA PRO A 325 15.96 19.58 -6.81
C PRO A 325 15.80 20.02 -5.35
N GLY A 326 16.43 19.27 -4.45
CA GLY A 326 16.31 19.47 -3.00
C GLY A 326 15.02 18.92 -2.38
N GLY A 327 14.12 18.35 -3.20
CA GLY A 327 12.87 17.76 -2.75
C GLY A 327 12.94 16.24 -2.66
N PHE A 328 12.39 15.67 -1.59
CA PHE A 328 12.32 14.22 -1.45
C PHE A 328 11.16 13.81 -0.54
N ALA A 329 10.40 12.83 -1.01
CA ALA A 329 9.40 12.11 -0.24
C ALA A 329 9.73 10.62 -0.28
N ARG A 330 9.70 9.95 0.87
CA ARG A 330 10.20 8.58 1.03
C ARG A 330 9.16 7.51 0.64
N ASP A 331 8.09 7.89 -0.05
CA ASP A 331 6.84 7.13 -0.11
C ASP A 331 7.03 5.88 -0.98
N TYR A 332 7.51 6.08 -2.21
CA TYR A 332 7.80 4.97 -3.11
C TYR A 332 9.17 4.36 -2.94
N GLU A 333 10.15 5.11 -2.45
CA GLU A 333 11.45 4.53 -2.03
C GLU A 333 11.23 3.40 -1.03
N TRP A 334 10.50 3.69 0.06
CA TRP A 334 10.27 2.71 1.10
C TRP A 334 9.47 1.53 0.57
N THR A 335 8.40 1.79 -0.20
CA THR A 335 7.51 0.74 -0.70
C THR A 335 8.22 -0.18 -1.70
N ALA A 336 8.98 0.38 -2.65
CA ALA A 336 9.76 -0.37 -3.63
C ALA A 336 10.80 -1.26 -2.93
N ASN A 337 11.60 -0.69 -2.02
CA ASN A 337 12.59 -1.46 -1.26
C ASN A 337 11.96 -2.59 -0.43
N ARG A 338 10.74 -2.43 0.07
CA ARG A 338 10.03 -3.50 0.83
C ARG A 338 9.44 -4.59 -0.05
N LEU A 339 9.32 -4.33 -1.34
CA LEU A 339 8.90 -5.30 -2.34
C LEU A 339 10.08 -5.97 -3.04
N GLY A 340 11.33 -5.62 -2.70
CA GLY A 340 12.52 -6.12 -3.37
C GLY A 340 12.74 -5.47 -4.74
N ILE A 341 12.30 -4.21 -4.90
CA ILE A 341 12.43 -3.43 -6.13
C ILE A 341 13.39 -2.27 -5.84
N SER A 342 14.38 -2.07 -6.71
CA SER A 342 15.33 -0.97 -6.60
C SER A 342 14.62 0.37 -6.79
N HIS A 343 15.02 1.40 -6.03
CA HIS A 343 14.49 2.76 -6.19
C HIS A 343 15.60 3.75 -6.45
N TYR A 344 15.38 4.65 -7.41
CA TYR A 344 16.26 5.78 -7.69
C TYR A 344 15.45 7.06 -7.74
N GLY A 345 15.82 8.05 -6.93
CA GLY A 345 15.26 9.39 -7.01
C GLY A 345 16.16 10.30 -7.84
N PHE A 346 15.60 11.11 -8.72
CA PHE A 346 16.34 12.05 -9.59
C PHE A 346 16.14 13.50 -9.18
N TRP A 347 17.23 14.26 -9.20
CA TRP A 347 17.30 15.72 -9.17
C TRP A 347 18.06 16.21 -10.40
N GLY A 348 17.33 16.59 -11.46
CA GLY A 348 17.95 16.98 -12.73
C GLY A 348 18.78 15.83 -13.31
N ASN A 349 20.10 15.99 -13.32
CA ASN A 349 21.08 15.03 -13.87
C ASN A 349 21.73 14.11 -12.83
N ARG A 350 21.35 14.22 -11.55
CA ARG A 350 21.88 13.37 -10.49
C ARG A 350 20.79 12.50 -9.93
N TYR A 351 21.11 11.26 -9.60
CA TYR A 351 20.22 10.39 -8.86
C TYR A 351 20.80 10.01 -7.49
N PHE A 352 19.94 9.54 -6.61
CA PHE A 352 20.25 8.99 -5.31
C PHE A 352 19.45 7.69 -5.10
N SER A 353 19.95 6.81 -4.24
CA SER A 353 19.29 5.55 -3.88
C SER A 353 19.64 5.18 -2.44
N SER A 354 18.95 4.18 -1.88
CA SER A 354 19.26 3.65 -0.56
C SER A 354 20.65 3.00 -0.55
N PRO A 355 21.48 3.18 0.49
CA PRO A 355 21.19 3.84 1.77
C PRO A 355 21.38 5.38 1.77
N ASP A 356 21.92 5.96 0.70
CA ASP A 356 22.31 7.37 0.60
C ASP A 356 21.15 8.28 0.18
N LEU A 357 20.10 8.29 1.00
CA LEU A 357 18.89 9.08 0.74
C LEU A 357 19.00 10.53 1.27
N PRO A 358 18.54 11.54 0.51
CA PRO A 358 18.44 12.91 1.02
C PRO A 358 17.41 13.02 2.16
N PRO A 359 17.50 14.07 3.00
CA PRO A 359 16.47 14.32 4.00
C PRO A 359 15.13 14.63 3.34
N ARG A 360 14.03 14.27 4.01
CA ARG A 360 12.67 14.61 3.55
C ARG A 360 12.52 16.13 3.46
N ALA A 361 12.14 16.63 2.29
CA ALA A 361 12.00 18.06 2.04
C ALA A 361 10.96 18.31 0.94
N TYR A 362 10.20 19.38 1.12
CA TYR A 362 9.18 19.84 0.18
C TYR A 362 9.48 21.29 -0.22
N PRO A 363 10.55 21.53 -1.01
CA PRO A 363 10.95 22.88 -1.40
C PRO A 363 9.87 23.56 -2.25
N GLU A 364 10.04 24.87 -2.47
CA GLU A 364 9.24 25.58 -3.47
C GLU A 364 9.32 24.87 -4.83
N GLY A 365 8.18 24.77 -5.52
CA GLY A 365 8.09 24.01 -6.77
C GLY A 365 8.02 22.49 -6.61
N PHE A 366 8.05 21.93 -5.39
CA PHE A 366 7.91 20.47 -5.20
C PHE A 366 6.62 19.94 -5.85
N GLN A 367 5.49 20.65 -5.71
CA GLN A 367 4.22 20.30 -6.37
C GLN A 367 4.03 21.03 -7.72
N GLY A 368 5.07 21.70 -8.23
CA GLY A 368 5.03 22.59 -9.39
C GLY A 368 4.98 21.87 -10.74
N ASN A 369 5.04 22.65 -11.81
CA ASN A 369 4.87 22.18 -13.20
C ASN A 369 6.12 22.27 -14.07
N GLU A 370 7.26 22.58 -13.45
CA GLU A 370 8.52 22.81 -14.13
C GLU A 370 9.65 22.03 -13.45
N ILE A 371 9.38 20.76 -13.11
CA ILE A 371 10.38 19.90 -12.47
C ILE A 371 11.48 19.59 -13.50
N PRO A 372 12.74 19.99 -13.24
CA PRO A 372 13.82 19.76 -14.18
C PRO A 372 14.29 18.31 -14.16
N LEU A 373 14.69 17.79 -15.32
CA LEU A 373 15.19 16.44 -15.49
C LEU A 373 16.19 16.38 -16.63
N ASP A 374 17.25 15.60 -16.46
CA ASP A 374 18.13 15.24 -17.57
C ASP A 374 17.70 13.87 -18.12
N GLY A 375 17.08 13.88 -19.30
CA GLY A 375 16.58 12.66 -19.94
C GLY A 375 17.69 11.67 -20.31
N GLU A 376 18.89 12.15 -20.63
CA GLU A 376 20.04 11.31 -20.96
C GLU A 376 20.56 10.58 -19.72
N ALA A 377 20.62 11.27 -18.57
CA ALA A 377 21.00 10.65 -17.30
C ALA A 377 20.04 9.52 -16.89
N VAL A 378 18.73 9.70 -17.11
CA VAL A 378 17.72 8.65 -16.86
C VAL A 378 17.92 7.48 -17.82
N ALA A 379 18.07 7.76 -19.11
CA ALA A 379 18.28 6.77 -20.16
C ALA A 379 19.53 5.90 -19.89
N ASN A 380 20.64 6.51 -19.47
CA ASN A 380 21.85 5.80 -19.09
C ASN A 380 21.63 4.84 -17.90
N LEU A 381 20.81 5.25 -16.91
CA LEU A 381 20.48 4.37 -15.80
C LEU A 381 19.56 3.22 -16.23
N VAL A 382 18.65 3.44 -17.19
CA VAL A 382 17.82 2.37 -17.77
C VAL A 382 18.70 1.28 -18.37
N VAL A 383 19.65 1.65 -19.25
CA VAL A 383 20.59 0.71 -19.87
C VAL A 383 21.37 -0.05 -18.80
N HIS A 384 21.91 0.65 -17.80
CA HIS A 384 22.66 0.03 -16.71
C HIS A 384 21.82 -0.98 -15.91
N GLN A 385 20.55 -0.69 -15.62
CA GLN A 385 19.70 -1.64 -14.89
C GLN A 385 19.34 -2.86 -15.75
N LEU A 386 19.12 -2.67 -17.05
CA LEU A 386 18.79 -3.77 -17.96
C LEU A 386 19.99 -4.70 -18.21
N SER A 387 21.22 -4.18 -18.20
CA SER A 387 22.44 -5.00 -18.36
C SER A 387 22.71 -5.93 -17.18
N LEU A 388 22.08 -5.71 -16.02
CA LEU A 388 22.21 -6.63 -14.87
C LEU A 388 21.58 -8.01 -15.13
N ASN A 389 20.72 -8.15 -16.14
CA ASN A 389 20.20 -9.46 -16.57
C ASN A 389 21.28 -10.32 -17.21
N ASP A 390 22.15 -9.71 -18.02
CA ASP A 390 23.18 -10.46 -18.75
C ASP A 390 24.21 -11.08 -17.79
N GLU A 391 24.47 -10.43 -16.64
CA GLU A 391 25.41 -10.94 -15.63
C GLU A 391 24.80 -11.99 -14.68
N ALA A 392 23.47 -12.12 -14.64
CA ALA A 392 22.78 -13.08 -13.76
C ALA A 392 22.47 -14.42 -14.45
N ASP A 393 22.49 -14.44 -15.79
CA ASP A 393 22.27 -15.62 -16.62
C ASP A 393 23.59 -16.31 -17.06
N ASP A 394 24.75 -15.73 -16.74
CA ASP A 394 26.12 -16.31 -16.85
C ASP A 394 26.60 -16.92 -15.52
#